data_AF-A0A0V8GHD5-F1
#
_entry.id   AF-A0A0V8GHD5-F1
#
_cell.length_a   1.000
_cell.length_b   1.000
_cell.length_c   1.000
_cell.angle_alpha   90.00
_cell.angle_beta   90.00
_cell.angle_gamma   90.00
#
_symmetry.space_group_name_H-M   'P 1'
#
loop_
_entity.id
_entity.type
_entity.pdbx_description
1 polymer ?
#
loop_
_entity_poly.entity_id
_entity_poly.type
_entity_poly.pdbx_seq_one_letter_code
_entity_poly.pdbx_strand_id
1 'polypeptide(L)'
;MIQLTKKGDSSTLYQTIYTEGRLIVQHQGIVGAWVKAENVKQMRVSRFKRLGVQILQLIEKFERQGYRELNETDYTELVVQFSYEKDQEETALEHRHMMEEVINDGLLHTGNGYCEGGDIGSGTTNIFYHVLDVEAAIALIFEEMKARDVQDEPKIAVQEGAAYTVLYPQGATFDLIGEGKPWSWIPMTQAEDEKIWHVIDQQFQFAPSTTVFPSYHAPSPFITYEVDYEKREEIEQMLKRILTELTVEGERVMALDWNHQGYWIDPRRSFLRNEEGDWMIPAVPDGDYSFFIARDFRWGYLGHPWEGSITLFGEDMISAFQGTEIFLNEIRRG
;
A
#
# COMPACT_ATOMS: atom_id res chain seq x y z
N MET A 1 -8.25 -3.26 4.66
CA MET A 1 -8.49 -3.66 6.07
C MET A 1 -8.44 -2.42 6.95
N ILE A 2 -9.37 -2.29 7.90
CA ILE A 2 -9.38 -1.24 8.92
C ILE A 2 -9.27 -1.93 10.26
N GLN A 3 -8.38 -1.45 11.13
CA GLN A 3 -8.17 -2.02 12.45
C GLN A 3 -8.34 -0.95 13.51
N LEU A 4 -9.14 -1.25 14.53
CA LEU A 4 -9.36 -0.38 15.68
C LEU A 4 -9.01 -1.13 16.95
N THR A 5 -8.45 -0.42 17.92
CA THR A 5 -8.12 -0.98 19.23
C THR A 5 -8.74 -0.20 20.37
N LYS A 6 -8.96 -0.90 21.47
CA LYS A 6 -9.37 -0.31 22.74
C LYS A 6 -8.55 -0.95 23.85
N LYS A 7 -7.88 -0.11 24.66
CA LYS A 7 -7.19 -0.61 25.87
C LYS A 7 -8.24 -1.03 26.89
N GLY A 8 -8.20 -2.31 27.28
CA GLY A 8 -8.90 -2.83 28.46
C GLY A 8 -7.99 -2.83 29.69
N ASP A 9 -8.50 -3.38 30.79
CA ASP A 9 -7.77 -3.39 32.08
C ASP A 9 -6.54 -4.32 32.05
N SER A 10 -6.62 -5.43 31.32
CA SER A 10 -5.57 -6.46 31.25
C SER A 10 -5.15 -6.84 29.83
N SER A 11 -5.86 -6.37 28.81
CA SER A 11 -5.60 -6.73 27.42
C SER A 11 -6.10 -5.66 26.45
N THR A 12 -5.57 -5.68 25.23
CA THR A 12 -6.03 -4.81 24.14
C THR A 12 -7.09 -5.55 23.34
N LEU A 13 -8.26 -4.94 23.21
CA LEU A 13 -9.34 -5.44 22.35
C LEU A 13 -9.17 -4.90 20.94
N TYR A 14 -9.50 -5.69 19.93
CA TYR A 14 -9.49 -5.24 18.54
C TYR A 14 -10.84 -5.39 17.84
N GLN A 15 -11.02 -4.57 16.81
CA GLN A 15 -12.01 -4.72 15.76
C GLN A 15 -11.27 -4.64 14.43
N THR A 16 -11.32 -5.71 13.64
CA THR A 16 -10.80 -5.69 12.26
C THR A 16 -11.98 -5.75 11.31
N ILE A 17 -12.04 -4.80 10.38
CA ILE A 17 -13.09 -4.69 9.37
C ILE A 17 -12.43 -4.75 8.00
N TYR A 18 -12.89 -5.66 7.14
CA TYR A 18 -12.46 -5.73 5.75
C TYR A 18 -13.63 -6.13 4.87
N THR A 19 -13.46 -6.08 3.55
CA THR A 19 -14.54 -6.40 2.62
C THR A 19 -14.14 -7.45 1.60
N GLU A 20 -15.11 -8.30 1.28
CA GLU A 20 -15.04 -9.25 0.17
C GLU A 20 -16.18 -8.89 -0.81
N GLY A 21 -15.86 -8.05 -1.78
CA GLY A 21 -16.84 -7.46 -2.70
C GLY A 21 -17.87 -6.60 -1.96
N ARG A 22 -19.09 -7.13 -1.77
CA ARG A 22 -20.18 -6.43 -1.03
C ARG A 22 -20.47 -7.03 0.34
N LEU A 23 -19.60 -7.90 0.83
CA LEU A 23 -19.67 -8.47 2.17
C LEU A 23 -18.71 -7.70 3.07
N ILE A 24 -19.22 -7.11 4.15
CA ILE A 24 -18.37 -6.61 5.23
C ILE A 24 -18.11 -7.78 6.16
N VAL A 25 -16.83 -8.08 6.42
CA VAL A 25 -16.40 -9.05 7.42
C VAL A 25 -15.78 -8.29 8.59
N GLN A 26 -16.19 -8.67 9.80
CA GLN A 26 -15.73 -8.06 11.04
C GLN A 26 -15.22 -9.17 11.96
N HIS A 27 -13.96 -9.07 12.37
CA HIS A 27 -13.37 -9.86 13.45
C HIS A 27 -13.33 -9.01 14.72
N GLN A 28 -13.64 -9.61 15.87
CA GLN A 28 -13.50 -8.97 17.17
C GLN A 28 -12.83 -9.92 18.16
N GLY A 29 -11.95 -9.39 19.02
CA GLY A 29 -11.23 -10.23 19.95
C GLY A 29 -10.24 -9.49 20.81
N ILE A 30 -9.28 -10.25 21.34
CA ILE A 30 -8.11 -9.76 22.06
C ILE A 30 -6.94 -9.83 21.09
N VAL A 31 -6.16 -8.76 20.98
CA VAL A 31 -4.96 -8.71 20.13
C VAL A 31 -4.04 -9.89 20.47
N GLY A 32 -3.57 -10.60 19.46
CA GLY A 32 -2.67 -11.75 19.61
C GLY A 32 -3.37 -13.08 19.91
N ALA A 33 -4.68 -13.07 20.19
CA ALA A 33 -5.46 -14.28 20.38
C ALA A 33 -6.31 -14.60 19.15
N TRP A 34 -6.29 -15.85 18.70
CA TRP A 34 -7.10 -16.32 17.57
C TRP A 34 -8.60 -16.00 17.76
N VAL A 35 -9.20 -15.40 16.74
CA VAL A 35 -10.63 -15.09 16.70
C VAL A 35 -11.46 -16.36 16.83
N LYS A 36 -12.49 -16.30 17.67
CA LYS A 36 -13.48 -17.37 17.78
C LYS A 36 -14.53 -17.23 16.69
N ALA A 37 -15.09 -18.34 16.21
CA ALA A 37 -16.10 -18.33 15.15
C ALA A 37 -17.32 -17.45 15.49
N GLU A 38 -17.78 -17.42 16.74
CA GLU A 38 -18.89 -16.56 17.17
C GLU A 38 -18.57 -15.05 17.15
N ASN A 39 -17.28 -14.71 17.05
CA ASN A 39 -16.77 -13.36 16.98
C ASN A 39 -16.43 -12.90 15.56
N VAL A 40 -16.68 -13.74 14.56
CA VAL A 40 -16.66 -13.35 13.16
C VAL A 40 -18.08 -12.96 12.75
N LYS A 41 -18.27 -11.71 12.32
CA LYS A 41 -19.55 -11.21 11.82
C LYS A 41 -19.44 -10.89 10.36
N GLN A 42 -20.48 -11.26 9.61
CA GLN A 42 -20.58 -10.97 8.19
C GLN A 42 -21.86 -10.20 7.91
N MET A 43 -21.77 -9.14 7.11
CA MET A 43 -22.90 -8.30 6.74
C MET A 43 -22.89 -8.06 5.22
N ARG A 44 -23.89 -8.60 4.52
CA ARG A 44 -24.06 -8.33 3.09
C ARG A 44 -24.67 -6.94 2.90
N VAL A 45 -24.00 -6.09 2.14
CA VAL A 45 -24.49 -4.75 1.83
C VAL A 45 -25.31 -4.77 0.54
N SER A 46 -26.59 -4.41 0.66
CA SER A 46 -27.51 -4.24 -0.48
C SER A 46 -26.89 -3.37 -1.57
N ARG A 47 -27.08 -3.72 -2.85
CA ARG A 47 -26.59 -2.96 -4.01
C ARG A 47 -27.07 -1.50 -4.06
N PHE A 48 -28.17 -1.20 -3.36
CA PHE A 48 -28.75 0.15 -3.28
C PHE A 48 -28.14 1.01 -2.16
N LYS A 49 -27.28 0.43 -1.30
CA LYS A 49 -26.56 1.16 -0.25
C LYS A 49 -25.09 1.30 -0.64
N ARG A 50 -24.45 2.40 -0.25
CA ARG A 50 -23.02 2.60 -0.45
C ARG A 50 -22.24 1.81 0.60
N LEU A 51 -21.28 0.99 0.17
CA LEU A 51 -20.48 0.12 1.04
C LEU A 51 -19.67 0.94 2.05
N GLY A 52 -18.91 1.94 1.57
CA GLY A 52 -18.13 2.84 2.41
C GLY A 52 -18.95 3.54 3.50
N VAL A 53 -20.19 3.96 3.21
CA VAL A 53 -21.08 4.56 4.22
C VAL A 53 -21.43 3.56 5.32
N GLN A 54 -21.61 2.27 5.01
CA GLN A 54 -21.86 1.24 6.02
C GLN A 54 -20.62 0.96 6.87
N ILE A 55 -19.42 1.01 6.27
CA ILE A 55 -18.15 0.87 6.98
C ILE A 55 -17.94 2.05 7.93
N LEU A 56 -18.08 3.29 7.46
CA LEU A 56 -17.96 4.50 8.29
C LEU A 56 -18.92 4.47 9.49
N GLN A 57 -20.17 4.03 9.28
CA GLN A 57 -21.13 3.85 10.37
C GLN A 57 -20.68 2.81 11.41
N LEU A 58 -19.96 1.76 11.00
CA LEU A 58 -19.37 0.78 11.92
C LEU A 58 -18.19 1.38 12.69
N ILE A 59 -17.29 2.11 12.01
CA ILE A 59 -16.17 2.82 12.65
C ILE A 59 -16.71 3.78 13.70
N GLU A 60 -17.61 4.70 13.33
CA GLU A 60 -18.21 5.67 14.27
C GLU A 60 -18.88 5.00 15.46
N LYS A 61 -19.52 3.84 15.23
CA LYS A 61 -20.11 3.05 16.32
C LYS A 61 -19.04 2.52 17.27
N PHE A 62 -17.91 2.03 16.78
CA PHE A 62 -16.82 1.54 17.62
C PHE A 62 -16.06 2.69 18.31
N GLU A 63 -15.89 3.83 17.66
CA GLU A 63 -15.33 5.03 18.28
C GLU A 63 -16.17 5.51 19.47
N ARG A 64 -17.51 5.52 19.33
CA ARG A 64 -18.43 5.79 20.46
C ARG A 64 -18.34 4.76 21.57
N GLN A 65 -17.82 3.56 21.30
CA GLN A 65 -17.54 2.53 22.29
C GLN A 65 -16.14 2.64 22.89
N GLY A 66 -15.35 3.64 22.48
CA GLY A 66 -14.00 3.92 22.97
C GLY A 66 -12.89 3.18 22.23
N TYR A 67 -13.17 2.66 21.03
CA TYR A 67 -12.11 2.19 20.14
C TYR A 67 -11.47 3.37 19.39
N ARG A 68 -10.21 3.22 19.03
CA ARG A 68 -9.45 4.15 18.19
C ARG A 68 -8.93 3.40 16.98
N GLU A 69 -9.09 3.96 15.79
CA GLU A 69 -8.46 3.46 14.57
C GLU A 69 -6.94 3.53 14.67
N LEU A 70 -6.28 2.47 14.21
CA LEU A 70 -4.82 2.38 14.17
C LEU A 70 -4.26 3.05 12.90
N ASN A 71 -3.07 3.61 13.01
CA ASN A 71 -2.27 4.12 11.90
C ASN A 71 -0.89 3.46 11.90
N GLU A 72 -0.08 3.71 10.85
CA GLU A 72 1.25 3.11 10.68
C GLU A 72 2.17 3.24 11.92
N THR A 73 2.10 4.35 12.65
CA THR A 73 2.97 4.59 13.82
C THR A 73 2.54 3.85 15.09
N ASP A 74 1.35 3.24 15.08
CA ASP A 74 0.87 2.43 16.20
C ASP A 74 1.44 1.00 16.20
N TYR A 75 2.00 0.56 15.07
CA TYR A 75 2.58 -0.77 14.92
C TYR A 75 4.08 -0.75 15.20
N THR A 76 4.57 -1.90 15.67
CA THR A 76 6.00 -2.20 15.70
C THR A 76 6.33 -2.99 14.44
N GLU A 77 7.32 -2.54 13.69
CA GLU A 77 7.85 -3.34 12.59
C GLU A 77 8.66 -4.52 13.14
N LEU A 78 8.25 -5.72 12.73
CA LEU A 78 8.91 -6.99 12.96
C LEU A 78 9.40 -7.52 11.61
N VAL A 79 10.67 -7.82 11.50
CA VAL A 79 11.27 -8.36 10.28
C VAL A 79 11.71 -9.80 10.51
N VAL A 80 11.33 -10.68 9.59
CA VAL A 80 11.76 -12.08 9.56
C VAL A 80 12.65 -12.29 8.35
N GLN A 81 13.88 -12.71 8.58
CA GLN A 81 14.91 -12.93 7.57
C GLN A 81 15.26 -14.41 7.47
N PHE A 82 15.33 -14.94 6.24
CA PHE A 82 15.86 -16.28 5.94
C PHE A 82 17.07 -16.16 5.00
N SER A 83 18.07 -17.02 5.18
CA SER A 83 19.23 -17.08 4.30
C SER A 83 19.04 -18.11 3.18
N TYR A 84 19.63 -17.86 2.01
CA TYR A 84 19.59 -18.78 0.86
C TYR A 84 20.90 -18.71 0.06
N GLU A 85 21.25 -19.79 -0.64
CA GLU A 85 22.43 -19.87 -1.52
C GLU A 85 22.14 -19.35 -2.94
N LYS A 86 23.16 -18.92 -3.69
CA LYS A 86 22.99 -18.22 -4.98
C LYS A 86 22.17 -18.97 -6.05
N ASP A 87 22.05 -20.29 -5.96
CA ASP A 87 21.28 -21.13 -6.88
C ASP A 87 19.88 -21.47 -6.37
N GLN A 88 19.46 -20.91 -5.23
CA GLN A 88 18.19 -21.20 -4.56
C GLN A 88 17.22 -20.01 -4.58
N GLU A 89 17.47 -18.98 -5.39
CA GLU A 89 16.67 -17.74 -5.44
C GLU A 89 15.18 -17.98 -5.67
N GLU A 90 14.83 -18.85 -6.63
CA GLU A 90 13.44 -19.19 -6.95
C GLU A 90 12.75 -19.88 -5.77
N THR A 91 13.40 -20.89 -5.18
CA THR A 91 12.87 -21.60 -3.99
C THR A 91 12.76 -20.68 -2.77
N ALA A 92 13.73 -19.78 -2.59
CA ALA A 92 13.70 -18.79 -1.51
C ALA A 92 12.55 -17.79 -1.69
N LEU A 93 12.27 -17.38 -2.94
CA LEU A 93 11.14 -16.52 -3.28
C LEU A 93 9.79 -17.20 -3.01
N GLU A 94 9.64 -18.47 -3.42
CA GLU A 94 8.45 -19.26 -3.12
C GLU A 94 8.23 -19.42 -1.60
N HIS A 95 9.31 -19.72 -0.86
CA HIS A 95 9.29 -19.81 0.59
C HIS A 95 8.86 -18.48 1.24
N ARG A 96 9.38 -17.34 0.74
CA ARG A 96 8.99 -16.00 1.18
C ARG A 96 7.49 -15.77 0.99
N HIS A 97 6.96 -15.99 -0.21
CA HIS A 97 5.53 -15.79 -0.50
C HIS A 97 4.63 -16.69 0.36
N MET A 98 5.02 -17.94 0.58
CA MET A 98 4.29 -18.85 1.47
C MET A 98 4.22 -18.29 2.89
N MET A 99 5.35 -17.85 3.45
CA MET A 99 5.41 -17.28 4.80
C MET A 99 4.63 -15.95 4.89
N GLU A 100 4.66 -15.12 3.85
CA GLU A 100 3.87 -13.89 3.78
C GLU A 100 2.38 -14.18 3.87
N GLU A 101 1.86 -15.07 3.04
CA GLU A 101 0.43 -15.40 2.98
C GLU A 101 -0.05 -15.95 4.33
N VAL A 102 0.68 -16.95 4.85
CA VAL A 102 0.30 -17.70 6.04
C VAL A 102 0.34 -16.84 7.30
N ILE A 103 1.41 -16.07 7.48
CA ILE A 103 1.53 -15.21 8.67
C ILE A 103 0.56 -14.04 8.57
N ASN A 104 0.34 -13.48 7.37
CA ASN A 104 -0.66 -12.41 7.19
C ASN A 104 -2.07 -12.89 7.56
N ASP A 105 -2.45 -14.11 7.17
CA ASP A 105 -3.72 -14.71 7.57
C ASP A 105 -3.82 -14.88 9.09
N GLY A 106 -2.77 -15.38 9.74
CA GLY A 106 -2.73 -15.49 11.20
C GLY A 106 -2.81 -14.14 11.91
N LEU A 107 -2.13 -13.10 11.39
CA LEU A 107 -2.19 -11.74 11.93
C LEU A 107 -3.59 -11.14 11.79
N LEU A 108 -4.28 -11.39 10.68
CA LEU A 108 -5.68 -11.00 10.47
C LEU A 108 -6.61 -11.67 11.50
N HIS A 109 -6.45 -12.98 11.72
CA HIS A 109 -7.29 -13.75 12.63
C HIS A 109 -6.99 -13.48 14.11
N THR A 110 -5.78 -13.07 14.45
CA THR A 110 -5.40 -12.68 15.81
C THR A 110 -5.61 -11.18 16.07
N GLY A 111 -5.98 -10.41 15.05
CA GLY A 111 -6.05 -8.96 15.13
C GLY A 111 -4.73 -8.34 15.60
N ASN A 112 -3.61 -8.93 15.20
CA ASN A 112 -2.28 -8.55 15.66
C ASN A 112 -1.45 -7.79 14.63
N GLY A 113 -2.00 -7.48 13.46
CA GLY A 113 -1.30 -6.69 12.46
C GLY A 113 -1.55 -7.15 11.04
N TYR A 114 -0.58 -6.88 10.17
CA TYR A 114 -0.57 -7.29 8.77
C TYR A 114 0.85 -7.46 8.24
N CYS A 115 0.99 -8.13 7.11
CA CYS A 115 2.23 -8.22 6.33
C CYS A 115 2.29 -7.07 5.31
N GLU A 116 3.40 -6.33 5.27
CA GLU A 116 3.67 -5.29 4.25
C GLU A 116 4.19 -5.91 2.93
N GLY A 117 4.86 -7.06 3.03
CA GLY A 117 5.55 -7.73 1.93
C GLY A 117 6.98 -8.04 2.30
N GLY A 118 7.83 -8.26 1.30
CA GLY A 118 9.18 -8.72 1.52
C GLY A 118 10.08 -8.63 0.31
N ASP A 119 11.39 -8.55 0.57
CA ASP A 119 12.42 -8.44 -0.45
C ASP A 119 13.28 -9.73 -0.52
N ILE A 120 14.05 -9.83 -1.60
CA ILE A 120 15.02 -10.90 -1.82
C ILE A 120 16.28 -10.31 -2.43
N GLY A 121 17.44 -10.71 -1.90
CA GLY A 121 18.73 -10.33 -2.45
C GLY A 121 19.87 -10.59 -1.47
N SER A 122 21.11 -10.51 -1.98
CA SER A 122 22.33 -10.69 -1.16
C SER A 122 22.37 -11.96 -0.32
N GLY A 123 21.67 -13.02 -0.73
CA GLY A 123 21.58 -14.29 0.00
C GLY A 123 20.57 -14.28 1.15
N THR A 124 19.66 -13.31 1.20
CA THR A 124 18.57 -13.24 2.20
C THR A 124 17.22 -12.90 1.58
N THR A 125 16.16 -13.52 2.11
CA THR A 125 14.79 -13.00 1.98
C THR A 125 14.40 -12.31 3.28
N ASN A 126 13.71 -11.18 3.18
CA ASN A 126 13.24 -10.42 4.33
C ASN A 126 11.74 -10.21 4.21
N ILE A 127 10.98 -10.46 5.27
CA ILE A 127 9.54 -10.24 5.33
C ILE A 127 9.24 -9.22 6.43
N PHE A 128 8.47 -8.19 6.10
CA PHE A 128 8.15 -7.08 6.98
C PHE A 128 6.70 -7.20 7.48
N TYR A 129 6.56 -7.30 8.79
CA TYR A 129 5.26 -7.36 9.47
C TYR A 129 5.08 -6.13 10.35
N HIS A 130 3.89 -5.54 10.36
CA HIS A 130 3.51 -4.46 11.26
C HIS A 130 2.60 -5.03 12.34
N VAL A 131 3.12 -5.14 13.56
CA VAL A 131 2.47 -5.90 14.64
C VAL A 131 2.20 -5.06 15.89
N LEU A 132 1.14 -5.41 16.63
CA LEU A 132 0.76 -4.73 17.87
C LEU A 132 1.37 -5.39 19.11
N ASP A 133 1.43 -6.72 19.10
CA ASP A 133 2.03 -7.56 20.12
C ASP A 133 3.12 -8.42 19.47
N VAL A 134 4.38 -8.03 19.72
CA VAL A 134 5.56 -8.67 19.13
C VAL A 134 5.72 -10.11 19.62
N GLU A 135 5.47 -10.39 20.89
CA GLU A 135 5.62 -11.73 21.45
C GLU A 135 4.60 -12.69 20.84
N ALA A 136 3.34 -12.25 20.71
CA ALA A 136 2.30 -13.03 20.06
C ALA A 136 2.59 -13.27 18.57
N ALA A 137 3.17 -12.28 17.86
CA ALA A 137 3.56 -12.44 16.47
C ALA A 137 4.69 -13.47 16.29
N ILE A 138 5.70 -13.45 17.16
CA ILE A 138 6.80 -14.43 17.16
C ILE A 138 6.26 -15.84 17.42
N ALA A 139 5.34 -15.99 18.38
CA ALA A 139 4.72 -17.27 18.68
C ALA A 139 3.96 -17.83 17.46
N LEU A 140 3.18 -16.97 16.78
CA LEU A 140 2.47 -17.32 15.54
C LEU A 140 3.45 -17.76 14.43
N ILE A 141 4.54 -17.03 14.22
CA ILE A 141 5.55 -17.37 13.21
C ILE A 141 6.09 -18.78 13.43
N PHE A 142 6.51 -19.10 14.65
CA PHE A 142 7.03 -20.44 14.95
C PHE A 142 5.96 -21.54 14.88
N GLU A 143 4.72 -21.23 15.25
CA GLU A 143 3.59 -22.18 15.13
C GLU A 143 3.34 -22.55 13.66
N GLU A 144 3.26 -21.55 12.78
CA GLU A 144 2.97 -21.75 11.36
C GLU A 144 4.13 -22.40 10.61
N MET A 145 5.38 -22.05 10.96
CA MET A 145 6.58 -22.73 10.46
C MET A 145 6.55 -24.22 10.81
N LYS A 146 6.26 -24.54 12.08
CA LYS A 146 6.16 -25.93 12.53
C LYS A 146 5.03 -26.67 11.83
N ALA A 147 3.88 -26.03 11.63
CA ALA A 147 2.73 -26.63 10.94
C ALA A 147 3.02 -26.99 9.47
N ARG A 148 3.99 -26.30 8.84
CA ARG A 148 4.39 -26.49 7.43
C ARG A 148 5.72 -27.20 7.25
N ASP A 149 6.31 -27.70 8.34
CA ASP A 149 7.60 -28.40 8.33
C ASP A 149 8.74 -27.53 7.76
N VAL A 150 8.69 -26.21 8.01
CA VAL A 150 9.77 -25.28 7.67
C VAL A 150 10.94 -25.52 8.62
N GLN A 151 12.07 -25.96 8.08
CA GLN A 151 13.27 -26.33 8.83
C GLN A 151 14.31 -25.19 8.91
N ASP A 152 14.15 -24.15 8.09
CA ASP A 152 15.06 -23.01 8.07
C ASP A 152 15.02 -22.23 9.38
N GLU A 153 16.19 -21.82 9.88
CA GLU A 153 16.27 -20.99 11.08
C GLU A 153 16.07 -19.51 10.70
N PRO A 154 14.96 -18.87 11.13
CA PRO A 154 14.73 -17.47 10.85
C PRO A 154 15.64 -16.61 11.72
N LYS A 155 15.96 -15.41 11.26
CA LYS A 155 16.34 -14.31 12.14
C LYS A 155 15.15 -13.37 12.27
N ILE A 156 14.83 -12.97 13.49
CA ILE A 156 13.70 -12.10 13.79
C ILE A 156 14.23 -10.87 14.50
N ALA A 157 13.89 -9.68 14.01
CA ALA A 157 14.31 -8.41 14.58
C ALA A 157 13.16 -7.39 14.59
N VAL A 158 13.21 -6.41 15.49
CA VAL A 158 12.29 -5.27 15.50
C VAL A 158 13.01 -3.98 15.14
N GLN A 159 12.31 -3.08 14.46
CA GLN A 159 12.85 -1.75 14.16
C GLN A 159 12.77 -0.85 15.39
N GLU A 160 13.91 -0.35 15.86
CA GLU A 160 14.02 0.66 16.92
C GLU A 160 14.70 1.92 16.37
N GLY A 161 13.89 2.85 15.87
CA GLY A 161 14.38 4.06 15.19
C GLY A 161 15.06 3.72 13.87
N ALA A 162 16.37 3.96 13.78
CA ALA A 162 17.17 3.69 12.58
C ALA A 162 17.89 2.32 12.61
N ALA A 163 17.76 1.56 13.70
CA ALA A 163 18.45 0.29 13.90
C ALA A 163 17.47 -0.87 14.07
N TYR A 164 17.97 -2.09 13.92
CA TYR A 164 17.22 -3.32 14.17
C TYR A 164 17.77 -4.02 15.42
N THR A 165 16.87 -4.37 16.34
CA THR A 165 17.18 -5.14 17.54
C THR A 165 16.77 -6.59 17.32
N VAL A 166 17.74 -7.49 17.32
CA VAL A 166 17.53 -8.93 17.07
C VAL A 166 16.90 -9.59 18.28
N LEU A 167 15.74 -10.22 18.05
CA LEU A 167 15.00 -10.98 19.04
C LEU A 167 15.29 -12.48 18.96
N TYR A 168 15.58 -12.99 17.75
CA TYR A 168 15.90 -14.40 17.54
C TYR A 168 16.86 -14.62 16.35
N PRO A 169 17.83 -15.55 16.45
CA PRO A 169 18.38 -16.06 17.70
C PRO A 169 19.17 -14.92 18.39
N GLN A 170 19.19 -14.94 19.72
CA GLN A 170 19.81 -13.86 20.49
C GLN A 170 21.30 -13.70 20.11
N GLY A 171 21.69 -12.47 19.75
CA GLY A 171 23.08 -12.15 19.39
C GLY A 171 23.48 -12.46 17.93
N ALA A 172 22.54 -12.89 17.07
CA ALA A 172 22.81 -12.99 15.64
C ALA A 172 23.11 -11.62 15.01
N THR A 173 23.92 -11.63 13.95
CA THR A 173 24.06 -10.48 13.08
C THR A 173 22.84 -10.36 12.18
N PHE A 174 22.31 -9.14 12.10
CA PHE A 174 21.14 -8.82 11.30
C PHE A 174 21.46 -7.58 10.47
N ASP A 175 21.63 -7.82 9.18
CA ASP A 175 21.86 -6.79 8.19
C ASP A 175 20.72 -6.89 7.18
N LEU A 176 20.00 -5.78 6.99
CA LEU A 176 19.17 -5.63 5.82
C LEU A 176 20.05 -5.21 4.65
N ILE A 177 19.65 -5.62 3.45
CA ILE A 177 20.26 -5.14 2.21
C ILE A 177 20.29 -3.61 2.26
N GLY A 178 21.48 -3.04 2.03
CA GLY A 178 21.87 -1.62 2.09
C GLY A 178 20.78 -0.55 2.31
N GLU A 179 20.99 0.28 3.34
CA GLU A 179 20.40 1.63 3.49
C GLU A 179 18.90 1.80 3.18
N GLY A 180 18.07 1.27 4.08
CA GLY A 180 16.65 1.61 4.17
C GLY A 180 15.79 0.82 3.20
N LYS A 181 14.65 0.35 3.71
CA LYS A 181 13.59 -0.36 2.98
C LYS A 181 13.53 0.06 1.50
N PRO A 182 13.67 -0.88 0.54
CA PRO A 182 13.78 -0.55 -0.88
C PRO A 182 12.43 -0.22 -1.54
N TRP A 183 11.37 0.02 -0.77
CA TRP A 183 10.03 0.23 -1.30
C TRP A 183 9.86 1.64 -1.86
N SER A 184 10.12 1.80 -3.16
CA SER A 184 9.57 2.95 -3.91
C SER A 184 8.07 2.82 -4.13
N TRP A 185 7.49 1.65 -3.91
CA TRP A 185 6.08 1.33 -4.10
C TRP A 185 5.60 0.55 -2.88
N ILE A 186 4.87 1.20 -1.99
CA ILE A 186 4.31 0.62 -0.78
C ILE A 186 2.82 0.39 -1.05
N PRO A 187 2.32 -0.85 -1.09
CA PRO A 187 0.91 -1.12 -1.37
C PRO A 187 0.01 -0.36 -0.39
N MET A 188 -0.95 0.39 -0.92
CA MET A 188 -1.99 0.99 -0.09
C MET A 188 -2.83 -0.12 0.53
N THR A 189 -3.20 0.06 1.80
CA THR A 189 -4.27 -0.77 2.36
C THR A 189 -5.56 -0.50 1.60
N GLN A 190 -6.44 -1.50 1.51
CA GLN A 190 -7.78 -1.31 0.91
C GLN A 190 -8.55 -0.13 1.53
N ALA A 191 -8.33 0.19 2.81
CA ALA A 191 -9.01 1.30 3.47
C ALA A 191 -8.51 2.67 2.96
N GLU A 192 -7.20 2.80 2.76
CA GLU A 192 -6.60 3.99 2.18
C GLU A 192 -7.04 4.16 0.74
N ASP A 193 -6.97 3.09 -0.06
CA ASP A 193 -7.39 3.07 -1.45
C ASP A 193 -8.86 3.49 -1.60
N GLU A 194 -9.78 2.85 -0.85
CA GLU A 194 -11.21 3.21 -0.85
C GLU A 194 -11.44 4.68 -0.43
N LYS A 195 -10.68 5.18 0.54
CA LYS A 195 -10.79 6.57 1.01
C LYS A 195 -10.30 7.56 -0.04
N ILE A 196 -9.19 7.26 -0.71
CA ILE A 196 -8.59 8.12 -1.74
C ILE A 196 -9.50 8.15 -2.97
N TRP A 197 -9.96 7.00 -3.46
CA TRP A 197 -10.92 6.94 -4.56
C TRP A 197 -12.25 7.61 -4.22
N HIS A 198 -12.71 7.55 -2.96
CA HIS A 198 -13.87 8.33 -2.54
C HIS A 198 -13.66 9.84 -2.71
N VAL A 199 -12.47 10.35 -2.38
CA VAL A 199 -12.12 11.76 -2.61
C VAL A 199 -12.09 12.07 -4.09
N ILE A 200 -11.51 11.20 -4.93
CA ILE A 200 -11.45 11.38 -6.39
C ILE A 200 -12.86 11.39 -7.00
N ASP A 201 -13.71 10.43 -6.66
CA ASP A 201 -15.10 10.38 -7.10
C ASP A 201 -15.89 11.65 -6.73
N GLN A 202 -15.63 12.24 -5.56
CA GLN A 202 -16.36 13.42 -5.10
C GLN A 202 -15.78 14.74 -5.65
N GLN A 203 -14.48 14.94 -5.53
CA GLN A 203 -13.82 16.20 -5.88
C GLN A 203 -13.55 16.31 -7.37
N PHE A 204 -13.14 15.19 -8.00
CA PHE A 204 -12.83 15.13 -9.43
C PHE A 204 -14.04 14.68 -10.24
N GLN A 205 -15.17 14.33 -9.60
CA GLN A 205 -16.36 13.81 -10.28
C GLN A 205 -16.02 12.67 -11.26
N PHE A 206 -15.09 11.80 -10.84
CA PHE A 206 -14.54 10.77 -11.69
C PHE A 206 -15.63 9.76 -12.08
N ALA A 207 -15.79 9.58 -13.39
CA ALA A 207 -16.77 8.76 -14.05
C ALA A 207 -16.06 8.04 -15.23
N PRO A 208 -15.31 6.96 -14.94
CA PRO A 208 -14.47 6.28 -15.92
C PRO A 208 -15.30 5.86 -17.15
N SER A 209 -14.78 6.17 -18.33
CA SER A 209 -15.43 5.87 -19.59
C SER A 209 -14.41 5.59 -20.69
N THR A 210 -14.79 4.72 -21.62
CA THR A 210 -14.00 4.42 -22.82
C THR A 210 -14.47 5.21 -24.04
N THR A 211 -15.54 6.01 -23.91
CA THR A 211 -16.20 6.70 -25.04
C THR A 211 -16.67 8.13 -24.74
N VAL A 212 -16.64 8.57 -23.48
CA VAL A 212 -17.09 9.90 -23.05
C VAL A 212 -15.96 10.58 -22.28
N PHE A 213 -15.41 11.65 -22.84
CA PHE A 213 -14.23 12.34 -22.29
C PHE A 213 -14.51 13.86 -22.10
N PRO A 214 -13.90 14.49 -21.06
CA PRO A 214 -13.09 13.86 -20.02
C PRO A 214 -13.95 13.09 -19.03
N SER A 215 -13.40 12.01 -18.48
CA SER A 215 -14.02 11.18 -17.45
C SER A 215 -13.80 11.72 -16.02
N TYR A 216 -13.21 12.91 -15.88
CA TYR A 216 -13.00 13.60 -14.60
C TYR A 216 -12.90 15.12 -14.80
N HIS A 217 -13.06 15.86 -13.72
CA HIS A 217 -12.84 17.29 -13.58
C HIS A 217 -11.61 17.54 -12.71
N ALA A 218 -10.49 17.89 -13.34
CA ALA A 218 -9.27 18.25 -12.60
C ALA A 218 -9.45 19.60 -11.88
N PRO A 219 -8.90 19.77 -10.66
CA PRO A 219 -8.88 21.06 -9.96
C PRO A 219 -8.15 22.14 -10.77
N SER A 220 -8.68 23.36 -10.78
CA SER A 220 -7.97 24.50 -11.37
C SER A 220 -6.81 24.96 -10.46
N PRO A 221 -5.66 25.35 -11.03
CA PRO A 221 -5.36 25.35 -12.47
C PRO A 221 -5.03 23.93 -12.98
N PHE A 222 -5.45 23.63 -14.21
CA PHE A 222 -5.06 22.39 -14.90
C PHE A 222 -4.74 22.62 -16.38
N ILE A 223 -3.92 21.74 -16.94
CA ILE A 223 -3.67 21.63 -18.39
C ILE A 223 -3.67 20.15 -18.76
N THR A 224 -4.42 19.79 -19.80
CA THR A 224 -4.43 18.45 -20.38
C THR A 224 -3.71 18.46 -21.72
N TYR A 225 -2.80 17.51 -21.89
CA TYR A 225 -2.04 17.29 -23.11
C TYR A 225 -2.37 15.94 -23.75
N GLU A 226 -2.24 15.87 -25.06
CA GLU A 226 -2.20 14.59 -25.79
C GLU A 226 -0.88 13.88 -25.48
N VAL A 227 -0.94 12.56 -25.32
CA VAL A 227 0.24 11.72 -25.06
C VAL A 227 0.94 11.37 -26.36
N ASP A 228 2.24 11.62 -26.40
CA ASP A 228 3.14 11.04 -27.39
C ASP A 228 3.68 9.71 -26.85
N TYR A 229 3.08 8.60 -27.28
CA TYR A 229 3.45 7.26 -26.83
C TYR A 229 4.87 6.83 -27.23
N GLU A 230 5.47 7.48 -28.25
CA GLU A 230 6.87 7.23 -28.62
C GLU A 230 7.86 7.76 -27.58
N LYS A 231 7.42 8.72 -26.75
CA LYS A 231 8.21 9.34 -25.67
C LYS A 231 8.02 8.68 -24.30
N ARG A 232 7.53 7.44 -24.24
CA ARG A 232 7.22 6.73 -22.98
C ARG A 232 8.35 6.81 -21.95
N GLU A 233 9.57 6.45 -22.35
CA GLU A 233 10.73 6.47 -21.44
C GLU A 233 11.10 7.88 -20.97
N GLU A 234 10.96 8.88 -21.84
CA GLU A 234 11.25 10.29 -21.53
C GLU A 234 10.22 10.85 -20.54
N ILE A 235 8.95 10.50 -20.72
CA ILE A 235 7.86 10.85 -19.80
C ILE A 235 8.10 10.23 -18.42
N GLU A 236 8.45 8.94 -18.35
CA GLU A 236 8.78 8.27 -17.08
C GLU A 236 9.93 8.97 -16.35
N GLN A 237 11.05 9.20 -17.06
CA GLN A 237 12.23 9.85 -16.47
C GLN A 237 11.92 11.27 -15.99
N MET A 238 11.15 12.03 -16.78
CA MET A 238 10.72 13.37 -16.42
C MET A 238 9.81 13.36 -15.19
N LEU A 239 8.79 12.51 -15.19
CA LEU A 239 7.85 12.41 -14.08
C LEU A 239 8.60 12.04 -12.80
N LYS A 240 9.48 11.05 -12.82
CA LYS A 240 10.27 10.67 -11.63
C LYS A 240 11.08 11.84 -11.09
N ARG A 241 11.75 12.59 -11.97
CA ARG A 241 12.53 13.77 -11.58
C ARG A 241 11.63 14.82 -10.91
N ILE A 242 10.50 15.14 -11.54
CA ILE A 242 9.54 16.14 -11.03
C ILE A 242 8.94 15.70 -9.70
N LEU A 243 8.51 14.44 -9.55
CA LEU A 243 8.00 13.93 -8.28
C LEU A 243 9.05 14.07 -7.15
N THR A 244 10.33 13.88 -7.47
CA THR A 244 11.43 14.07 -6.52
C THR A 244 11.59 15.54 -6.11
N GLU A 245 11.47 16.45 -7.07
CA GLU A 245 11.58 17.90 -6.87
C GLU A 245 10.40 18.49 -6.08
N LEU A 246 9.18 17.96 -6.29
CA LEU A 246 7.94 18.47 -5.68
C LEU A 246 7.63 17.94 -4.29
N THR A 247 8.45 17.02 -3.80
CA THR A 247 8.31 16.40 -2.47
C THR A 247 9.51 16.72 -1.60
N VAL A 248 9.37 16.61 -0.28
CA VAL A 248 10.50 16.63 0.67
C VAL A 248 10.91 15.22 1.08
N GLU A 249 12.05 15.08 1.75
CA GLU A 249 12.50 13.78 2.26
C GLU A 249 11.45 13.15 3.19
N GLY A 250 11.08 11.89 2.93
CA GLY A 250 10.04 11.15 3.66
C GLY A 250 8.60 11.44 3.21
N GLU A 251 8.35 12.41 2.33
CA GLU A 251 7.03 12.63 1.74
C GLU A 251 6.73 11.61 0.64
N ARG A 252 5.52 11.02 0.69
CA ARG A 252 5.06 10.01 -0.27
C ARG A 252 3.99 10.58 -1.21
N VAL A 253 3.97 10.09 -2.45
CA VAL A 253 2.99 10.43 -3.49
C VAL A 253 2.01 9.27 -3.64
N MET A 254 0.74 9.55 -3.92
CA MET A 254 -0.24 8.52 -4.28
C MET A 254 -0.03 8.12 -5.74
N ALA A 255 0.25 6.86 -6.01
CA ALA A 255 0.18 6.26 -7.35
C ALA A 255 -1.04 5.35 -7.40
N LEU A 256 -2.00 5.64 -8.27
CA LEU A 256 -3.30 4.99 -8.31
C LEU A 256 -3.54 4.42 -9.69
N ASP A 257 -4.07 3.21 -9.71
CA ASP A 257 -4.46 2.50 -10.91
C ASP A 257 -5.93 2.09 -10.77
N TRP A 258 -6.76 2.55 -11.70
CA TRP A 258 -8.20 2.38 -11.55
C TRP A 258 -8.59 0.90 -11.61
N ASN A 259 -9.26 0.43 -10.56
CA ASN A 259 -9.68 -0.97 -10.37
C ASN A 259 -8.52 -1.96 -10.07
N HIS A 260 -7.33 -1.43 -9.77
CA HIS A 260 -6.12 -2.18 -9.41
C HIS A 260 -5.52 -1.68 -8.09
N GLN A 261 -4.45 -2.33 -7.64
CA GLN A 261 -3.75 -1.99 -6.39
C GLN A 261 -3.09 -0.61 -6.50
N GLY A 262 -3.48 0.35 -5.64
CA GLY A 262 -2.78 1.61 -5.46
C GLY A 262 -1.53 1.49 -4.59
N TYR A 263 -0.59 2.43 -4.72
CA TYR A 263 0.66 2.45 -3.96
C TYR A 263 0.99 3.85 -3.45
N TRP A 264 1.56 3.93 -2.25
CA TRP A 264 2.34 5.08 -1.84
C TRP A 264 3.74 4.97 -2.44
N ILE A 265 4.24 6.04 -3.06
CA ILE A 265 5.58 6.06 -3.64
C ILE A 265 6.50 7.05 -2.95
N ASP A 266 7.74 6.64 -2.67
CA ASP A 266 8.84 7.54 -2.31
C ASP A 266 9.65 7.86 -3.58
N PRO A 267 9.51 9.08 -4.14
CA PRO A 267 10.14 9.43 -5.42
C PRO A 267 11.67 9.43 -5.38
N ARG A 268 12.28 9.50 -4.18
CA ARG A 268 13.75 9.50 -4.01
C ARG A 268 14.37 8.10 -4.08
N ARG A 269 13.55 7.05 -4.08
CA ARG A 269 13.99 5.66 -4.14
C ARG A 269 13.97 5.13 -5.59
N SER A 270 14.55 3.95 -5.81
CA SER A 270 14.60 3.31 -7.13
C SER A 270 13.27 2.60 -7.44
N PHE A 271 12.55 3.05 -8.47
CA PHE A 271 11.23 2.52 -8.79
C PHE A 271 11.37 1.07 -9.24
N LEU A 272 10.64 0.19 -8.57
CA LEU A 272 10.50 -1.21 -8.98
C LEU A 272 9.85 -1.26 -10.37
N ARG A 273 10.29 -2.21 -11.17
CA ARG A 273 9.77 -2.49 -12.51
C ARG A 273 9.17 -3.89 -12.54
N ASN A 274 8.12 -4.08 -13.33
CA ASN A 274 7.48 -5.37 -13.57
C ASN A 274 8.31 -6.23 -14.56
N GLU A 275 7.82 -7.43 -14.89
CA GLU A 275 8.49 -8.37 -15.81
C GLU A 275 8.70 -7.81 -17.23
N GLU A 276 7.88 -6.85 -17.63
CA GLU A 276 7.93 -6.16 -18.92
C GLU A 276 8.89 -4.96 -18.91
N GLY A 277 9.44 -4.64 -17.73
CA GLY A 277 10.36 -3.52 -17.53
C GLY A 277 9.66 -2.19 -17.32
N ASP A 278 8.34 -2.14 -17.17
CA ASP A 278 7.58 -0.92 -16.86
C ASP A 278 7.47 -0.70 -15.35
N TRP A 279 7.16 0.51 -14.90
CA TRP A 279 6.83 0.76 -13.49
C TRP A 279 5.60 -0.06 -13.04
N MET A 280 5.49 -0.32 -11.75
CA MET A 280 4.32 -1.01 -11.17
C MET A 280 2.99 -0.36 -11.58
N ILE A 281 2.95 0.98 -11.62
CA ILE A 281 1.91 1.75 -12.29
C ILE A 281 2.60 2.59 -13.39
N PRO A 282 2.28 2.37 -14.68
CA PRO A 282 2.89 3.08 -15.80
C PRO A 282 2.67 4.61 -15.74
N ALA A 283 3.70 5.40 -16.02
CA ALA A 283 3.55 6.86 -16.14
C ALA A 283 2.73 7.27 -17.36
N VAL A 284 2.77 6.45 -18.41
CA VAL A 284 1.97 6.60 -19.63
C VAL A 284 0.83 5.61 -19.58
N PRO A 285 -0.44 6.06 -19.61
CA PRO A 285 -1.59 5.17 -19.45
C PRO A 285 -1.65 4.17 -20.63
N ASP A 286 -1.72 2.88 -20.30
CA ASP A 286 -1.56 1.74 -21.23
C ASP A 286 -2.78 0.81 -21.29
N GLY A 287 -3.88 1.20 -20.67
CA GLY A 287 -5.12 0.43 -20.64
C GLY A 287 -6.05 0.91 -19.53
N ASP A 288 -5.46 1.34 -18.42
CA ASP A 288 -6.14 1.83 -17.24
C ASP A 288 -5.78 3.28 -16.89
N TYR A 289 -6.58 3.89 -16.02
CA TYR A 289 -6.29 5.24 -15.52
C TYR A 289 -5.14 5.18 -14.53
N SER A 290 -4.08 5.93 -14.82
CA SER A 290 -2.88 6.01 -13.98
C SER A 290 -2.75 7.43 -13.41
N PHE A 291 -2.88 7.56 -12.09
CA PHE A 291 -2.84 8.87 -11.41
C PHE A 291 -1.67 8.94 -10.42
N PHE A 292 -0.92 10.03 -10.46
CA PHE A 292 0.11 10.39 -9.48
C PHE A 292 -0.28 11.70 -8.79
N ILE A 293 -0.64 11.65 -7.52
CA ILE A 293 -1.26 12.78 -6.81
C ILE A 293 -0.54 13.04 -5.48
N ALA A 294 -0.30 14.31 -5.14
CA ALA A 294 0.19 14.69 -3.82
C ALA A 294 -0.77 14.21 -2.72
N ARG A 295 -0.26 13.75 -1.58
CA ARG A 295 -1.10 13.21 -0.48
C ARG A 295 -2.20 14.17 -0.02
N ASP A 296 -1.97 15.47 -0.12
CA ASP A 296 -2.89 16.55 0.25
C ASP A 296 -3.70 17.11 -0.93
N PHE A 297 -3.62 16.46 -2.10
CA PHE A 297 -4.29 16.85 -3.36
C PHE A 297 -3.91 18.24 -3.87
N ARG A 298 -2.76 18.80 -3.46
CA ARG A 298 -2.32 20.13 -3.93
C ARG A 298 -1.88 20.15 -5.40
N TRP A 299 -1.47 19.00 -5.94
CA TRP A 299 -1.12 18.81 -7.34
C TRP A 299 -1.31 17.36 -7.78
N GLY A 300 -1.36 17.12 -9.09
CA GLY A 300 -1.39 15.76 -9.64
C GLY A 300 -1.15 15.67 -11.14
N TYR A 301 -0.83 14.46 -11.57
CA TYR A 301 -0.63 14.01 -12.93
C TYR A 301 -1.64 12.88 -13.18
N LEU A 302 -2.53 13.05 -14.16
CA LEU A 302 -3.67 12.16 -14.39
C LEU A 302 -3.65 11.61 -15.81
N GLY A 303 -3.27 10.36 -15.99
CA GLY A 303 -3.31 9.64 -17.27
C GLY A 303 -4.71 9.13 -17.59
N HIS A 304 -5.17 9.39 -18.81
CA HIS A 304 -6.42 8.87 -19.36
C HIS A 304 -6.13 7.97 -20.57
N PRO A 305 -6.29 6.64 -20.46
CA PRO A 305 -5.85 5.71 -21.52
C PRO A 305 -6.68 5.85 -22.80
N TRP A 306 -8.01 5.96 -22.68
CA TRP A 306 -8.88 6.03 -23.86
C TRP A 306 -8.93 7.40 -24.56
N GLU A 307 -8.73 8.50 -23.83
CA GLU A 307 -8.55 9.83 -24.45
C GLU A 307 -7.13 9.99 -25.00
N GLY A 308 -6.18 9.14 -24.57
CA GLY A 308 -4.77 9.28 -24.91
C GLY A 308 -4.21 10.59 -24.38
N SER A 309 -4.54 10.95 -23.14
CA SER A 309 -4.20 12.25 -22.57
C SER A 309 -3.58 12.17 -21.17
N ILE A 310 -2.83 13.22 -20.81
CA ILE A 310 -2.30 13.44 -19.46
C ILE A 310 -2.77 14.81 -18.99
N THR A 311 -3.43 14.87 -17.84
CA THR A 311 -3.84 16.12 -17.18
C THR A 311 -2.92 16.43 -16.01
N LEU A 312 -2.25 17.59 -16.06
CA LEU A 312 -1.51 18.16 -14.94
C LEU A 312 -2.40 19.15 -14.21
N PHE A 313 -2.48 19.08 -12.88
CA PHE A 313 -3.17 20.08 -12.07
C PHE A 313 -2.33 20.55 -10.88
N GLY A 314 -2.61 21.77 -10.42
CA GLY A 314 -1.83 22.47 -9.42
C GLY A 314 -0.64 23.23 -10.02
N GLU A 315 -0.39 24.44 -9.53
CA GLU A 315 0.63 25.34 -10.08
C GLU A 315 2.02 24.70 -10.10
N ASP A 316 2.40 24.04 -9.00
CA ASP A 316 3.72 23.42 -8.86
C ASP A 316 3.99 22.34 -9.93
N MET A 317 3.01 21.45 -10.17
CA MET A 317 3.13 20.40 -11.19
C MET A 317 3.16 20.98 -12.60
N ILE A 318 2.28 21.95 -12.89
CA ILE A 318 2.24 22.60 -14.19
C ILE A 318 3.59 23.30 -14.46
N SER A 319 4.09 24.08 -13.51
CA SER A 319 5.35 24.80 -13.65
C SER A 319 6.56 23.88 -13.75
N ALA A 320 6.56 22.71 -13.08
CA ALA A 320 7.64 21.74 -13.19
C ALA A 320 7.75 21.13 -14.60
N PHE A 321 6.62 20.97 -15.30
CA PHE A 321 6.60 20.50 -16.68
C PHE A 321 6.79 21.61 -17.73
N GLN A 322 6.63 22.88 -17.35
CA GLN A 322 6.84 24.00 -18.27
C GLN A 322 8.29 24.03 -18.77
N GLY A 323 8.47 24.04 -20.10
CA GLY A 323 9.78 24.09 -20.74
C GLY A 323 10.51 22.74 -20.86
N THR A 324 9.87 21.63 -20.48
CA THR A 324 10.47 20.27 -20.60
C THR A 324 10.37 19.65 -21.99
N GLU A 325 9.63 20.26 -22.92
CA GLU A 325 9.33 19.76 -24.28
C GLU A 325 8.69 18.34 -24.33
N ILE A 326 8.33 17.78 -23.18
CA ILE A 326 7.66 16.48 -23.07
C ILE A 326 6.25 16.54 -23.64
N PHE A 327 5.47 17.56 -23.24
CA PHE A 327 4.12 17.77 -23.74
C PHE A 327 4.07 18.99 -24.66
N LEU A 328 3.63 18.79 -25.90
CA LEU A 328 3.57 19.83 -26.94
C LEU A 328 2.13 20.14 -27.37
N ASN A 329 1.24 19.15 -27.32
CA ASN A 329 -0.11 19.25 -27.85
C ASN A 329 -1.11 19.41 -26.71
N GLU A 330 -1.51 20.64 -26.42
CA GLU A 330 -2.54 20.92 -25.42
C GLU A 330 -3.95 20.64 -25.98
N ILE A 331 -4.75 19.89 -25.21
CA ILE A 331 -6.16 19.57 -25.51
C ILE A 331 -7.09 20.58 -24.82
N ARG A 332 -6.85 20.89 -23.55
CA ARG A 332 -7.70 21.77 -22.72
C ARG A 332 -6.94 22.31 -21.51
N ARG A 333 -7.46 23.39 -20.92
CA ARG A 333 -6.98 24.00 -19.67
C ARG A 333 -8.12 24.64 -18.90
N GLY A 334 -7.93 24.88 -17.60
CA GLY A 334 -8.90 25.56 -16.74
C GLY A 334 -8.32 26.05 -15.44
#